data_AF-A0A7S2GIL9-F1
#
_entry.id   AF-A0A7S2GIL9-F1
#
_cell.length_a   1.000
_cell.length_b   1.000
_cell.length_c   1.000
_cell.angle_alpha   90.00
_cell.angle_beta   90.00
_cell.angle_gamma   90.00
#
_symmetry.space_group_name_H-M   'P 1'
#
loop_
_entity.id
_entity.type
_entity.pdbx_description
1 polymer ?
#
loop_
_entity_poly.entity_id
_entity_poly.type
_entity_poly.pdbx_seq_one_letter_code
_entity_poly.pdbx_strand_id
1 'polypeptide(L)'
;LRFPNQRADPAEEQWHIDGMQKPNMSPFKLLVGVALSSQHAENMGNLAVWPGMHIPAHAAVHSAREAAGTLMEAPELPDGEEPADRYAQWQGFRPKLGGGEEQVLMEPGDVVIAHQKMPHRISPNRSPHIRYQCYFRLSSGQHRPNGPLGGLWDGFEGMLADPMSVCEAD
;
A
#
# COMPACT_ATOMS: atom_id res chain seq x y z
N LEU A 1 -11.37 -11.41 -0.65
CA LEU A 1 -11.85 -12.26 -1.76
C LEU A 1 -12.33 -11.38 -2.91
N ARG A 2 -12.34 -11.91 -4.14
CA ARG A 2 -12.64 -11.13 -5.34
C ARG A 2 -13.42 -11.98 -6.34
N PHE A 3 -14.69 -11.66 -6.55
CA PHE A 3 -15.56 -12.35 -7.49
C PHE A 3 -15.22 -12.01 -8.95
N PRO A 4 -15.51 -12.91 -9.90
CA PRO A 4 -15.51 -12.59 -11.31
C PRO A 4 -16.33 -11.33 -11.61
N ASN A 5 -15.78 -10.39 -12.38
CA ASN A 5 -16.45 -9.17 -12.81
C ASN A 5 -16.16 -8.86 -14.28
N GLN A 6 -17.22 -8.53 -15.03
CA GLN A 6 -17.13 -8.21 -16.46
C GLN A 6 -16.89 -6.72 -16.72
N ARG A 7 -17.29 -5.87 -15.77
CA ARG A 7 -17.07 -4.42 -15.80
C ARG A 7 -15.95 -4.06 -14.83
N ALA A 8 -15.05 -3.19 -15.26
CA ALA A 8 -14.17 -2.49 -14.34
C ALA A 8 -15.04 -1.49 -13.56
N ASP A 9 -15.11 -1.66 -12.24
CA ASP A 9 -15.64 -0.60 -11.37
C ASP A 9 -14.61 0.54 -11.36
N PRO A 10 -14.99 1.82 -11.56
CA PRO A 10 -14.06 2.94 -11.50
C PRO A 10 -13.23 3.00 -10.20
N ALA A 11 -13.73 2.45 -9.09
CA ALA A 11 -12.97 2.32 -7.86
C ALA A 11 -11.77 1.36 -7.99
N GLU A 12 -11.82 0.41 -8.93
CA GLU A 12 -10.76 -0.57 -9.23
C GLU A 12 -9.62 0.01 -10.05
N GLU A 13 -9.79 1.22 -10.61
CA GLU A 13 -8.75 1.97 -11.30
C GLU A 13 -8.00 2.92 -10.35
N GLN A 14 -8.55 3.17 -9.15
CA GLN A 14 -7.96 4.08 -8.18
C GLN A 14 -6.95 3.36 -7.28
N TRP A 15 -5.68 3.77 -7.37
CA TRP A 15 -4.62 3.29 -6.48
C TRP A 15 -4.71 3.93 -5.09
N HIS A 16 -4.24 3.20 -4.08
CA HIS A 16 -4.04 3.72 -2.74
C HIS A 16 -2.74 3.23 -2.11
N ILE A 17 -2.33 3.88 -1.02
CA ILE A 17 -1.42 3.28 -0.03
C ILE A 17 -2.25 2.82 1.16
N ASP A 18 -1.71 1.90 1.94
CA ASP A 18 -2.39 1.49 3.16
C ASP A 18 -2.48 2.65 4.16
N GLY A 19 -3.69 2.82 4.69
CA GLY A 19 -4.00 3.92 5.60
C GLY A 19 -4.21 5.27 4.91
N MET A 20 -4.29 5.34 3.58
CA MET A 20 -4.50 6.59 2.83
C MET A 20 -5.62 7.47 3.42
N GLN A 21 -6.69 6.86 3.94
CA GLN A 21 -7.85 7.53 4.54
C GLN A 21 -7.73 7.82 6.05
N LYS A 22 -6.58 7.52 6.65
CA LYS A 22 -6.31 7.73 8.08
C LYS A 22 -5.46 9.00 8.24
N PRO A 23 -5.66 9.80 9.30
CA PRO A 23 -4.88 11.03 9.52
C PRO A 23 -3.37 10.81 9.47
N ASN A 24 -2.91 9.66 9.98
CA ASN A 24 -1.49 9.34 9.99
C ASN A 24 -0.99 8.75 8.64
N MET A 25 -1.86 8.21 7.79
CA MET A 25 -1.47 7.53 6.55
C MET A 25 -0.39 6.44 6.71
N SER A 26 -0.14 5.97 7.95
CA SER A 26 0.94 5.05 8.33
C SER A 26 0.55 4.09 9.47
N PRO A 27 -0.56 3.34 9.33
CA PRO A 27 -1.14 2.55 10.42
C PRO A 27 -0.32 1.32 10.83
N PHE A 28 0.55 0.79 9.97
CA PHE A 28 1.40 -0.38 10.27
C PHE A 28 2.78 -0.24 9.62
N LYS A 29 3.52 -1.32 9.35
CA LYS A 29 4.83 -1.27 8.66
C LYS A 29 4.85 -2.09 7.36
N LEU A 30 4.45 -3.35 7.40
CA LEU A 30 4.35 -4.22 6.22
C LEU A 30 2.95 -4.79 6.00
N LEU A 31 2.54 -4.86 4.74
CA LEU A 31 1.42 -5.66 4.29
C LEU A 31 1.96 -7.02 3.85
N VAL A 32 1.37 -8.10 4.35
CA VAL A 32 1.68 -9.46 3.93
C VAL A 32 0.41 -10.08 3.36
N GLY A 33 0.45 -10.44 2.09
CA GLY A 33 -0.64 -11.15 1.41
C GLY A 33 -0.25 -12.59 1.13
N VAL A 34 -1.08 -13.54 1.56
CA VAL A 34 -0.95 -14.97 1.21
C VAL A 34 -2.01 -15.35 0.18
N ALA A 35 -1.57 -15.87 -0.96
CA ALA A 35 -2.47 -16.34 -2.01
C ALA A 35 -3.11 -17.66 -1.61
N LEU A 36 -4.44 -17.75 -1.69
CA LEU A 36 -5.21 -18.97 -1.41
C LEU A 36 -5.83 -19.57 -2.68
N SER A 37 -5.64 -18.90 -3.83
CA SER A 37 -6.08 -19.33 -5.14
C SER A 37 -5.08 -18.85 -6.19
N SER A 38 -4.98 -19.58 -7.31
CA SER A 38 -4.13 -19.21 -8.44
C SER A 38 -4.52 -17.85 -9.03
N GLN A 39 -3.49 -17.06 -9.33
CA GLN A 39 -3.50 -15.72 -9.91
C GLN A 39 -2.38 -15.63 -10.97
N HIS A 40 -2.27 -16.66 -11.81
CA HIS A 40 -1.14 -16.90 -12.71
C HIS A 40 -1.10 -16.00 -13.95
N ALA A 41 -2.16 -15.24 -14.21
CA ALA A 41 -2.24 -14.29 -15.30
C ALA A 41 -2.81 -12.96 -14.81
N GLU A 42 -2.63 -11.91 -15.60
CA GLU A 42 -3.23 -10.61 -15.32
C GLU A 42 -4.76 -10.69 -15.31
N ASN A 43 -5.37 -9.76 -14.57
CA ASN A 43 -6.81 -9.61 -14.44
C ASN A 43 -7.49 -10.86 -13.86
N MET A 44 -6.82 -11.58 -12.96
CA MET A 44 -7.42 -12.63 -12.12
C MET A 44 -7.73 -12.12 -10.70
N GLY A 45 -7.95 -10.81 -10.55
CA GLY A 45 -8.12 -10.17 -9.24
C GLY A 45 -6.81 -9.93 -8.50
N ASN A 46 -5.69 -9.89 -9.22
CA ASN A 46 -4.34 -9.73 -8.70
C ASN A 46 -4.17 -8.42 -7.92
N LEU A 47 -3.20 -8.42 -7.01
CA LEU A 47 -2.64 -7.19 -6.46
C LEU A 47 -1.82 -6.51 -7.57
N ALA A 48 -2.23 -5.30 -7.97
CA ALA A 48 -1.43 -4.44 -8.84
C ALA A 48 -0.64 -3.45 -7.99
N VAL A 49 0.65 -3.30 -8.29
CA VAL A 49 1.58 -2.43 -7.55
C VAL A 49 2.33 -1.53 -8.51
N TRP A 50 2.94 -0.47 -7.98
CA TRP A 50 3.90 0.36 -8.71
C TRP A 50 5.28 0.24 -8.06
N PRO A 51 6.14 -0.66 -8.55
CA PRO A 51 7.47 -0.89 -7.97
C PRO A 51 8.25 0.42 -7.79
N GLY A 52 8.95 0.55 -6.65
CA GLY A 52 9.71 1.77 -6.31
C GLY A 52 8.87 2.97 -5.83
N MET A 53 7.58 3.03 -6.14
CA MET A 53 6.75 4.22 -5.82
C MET A 53 6.43 4.41 -4.34
N HIS A 54 6.79 3.45 -3.50
CA HIS A 54 6.77 3.61 -2.04
C HIS A 54 7.72 4.70 -1.53
N ILE A 55 8.79 5.02 -2.26
CA ILE A 55 9.72 6.10 -1.94
C ILE A 55 9.06 7.48 -2.13
N PRO A 56 8.60 7.87 -3.33
CA PRO A 56 7.91 9.15 -3.51
C PRO A 56 6.60 9.22 -2.74
N ALA A 57 5.88 8.11 -2.55
CA ALA A 57 4.69 8.09 -1.69
C ALA A 57 5.02 8.40 -0.22
N HIS A 58 6.13 7.90 0.30
CA HIS A 58 6.58 8.24 1.65
C HIS A 58 6.94 9.71 1.79
N ALA A 59 7.72 10.26 0.85
CA ALA A 59 8.07 11.67 0.83
C ALA A 59 6.81 12.57 0.78
N ALA A 60 5.83 12.20 -0.05
CA ALA A 60 4.55 12.91 -0.15
C ALA A 60 3.75 12.88 1.17
N VAL A 61 3.71 11.73 1.87
CA VAL A 61 3.07 11.65 3.19
C VAL A 61 3.79 12.52 4.21
N HIS A 62 5.12 12.59 4.16
CA HIS A 62 5.91 13.48 5.01
C HIS A 62 5.52 14.95 4.78
N SER A 63 5.55 15.41 3.52
CA SER A 63 5.14 16.78 3.16
C SER A 63 3.70 17.10 3.55
N ALA A 64 2.78 16.15 3.36
CA ALA A 64 1.38 16.32 3.75
C ALA A 64 1.21 16.47 5.27
N ARG A 65 1.93 15.65 6.05
CA ARG A 65 1.92 15.75 7.53
C ARG A 65 2.57 17.03 8.02
N GLU A 66 3.66 17.49 7.40
CA GLU A 66 4.29 18.78 7.75
C GLU A 66 3.36 19.95 7.47
N ALA A 67 2.72 19.98 6.30
CA ALA A 67 1.71 20.99 5.96
C ALA A 67 0.50 20.94 6.91
N ALA A 68 0.06 19.75 7.31
CA ALA A 68 -0.99 19.60 8.31
C ALA A 68 -0.55 20.03 9.72
N GLY A 69 0.72 19.79 10.11
CA GLY A 69 1.28 20.26 11.37
C GLY A 69 1.38 21.79 11.48
N THR A 70 1.45 22.49 10.34
CA THR A 70 1.32 23.96 10.28
C THR A 70 -0.13 24.46 10.34
N LEU A 71 -1.11 23.56 10.18
CA LEU A 71 -2.55 23.85 10.21
C LEU A 71 -3.17 23.06 11.38
N MET A 72 -3.08 23.59 12.60
CA MET A 72 -3.63 22.92 13.78
C MET A 72 -5.11 22.55 13.59
N GLU A 73 -5.38 21.26 13.82
CA GLU A 73 -6.70 20.62 14.01
C GLU A 73 -7.54 20.42 12.75
N ALA A 74 -7.37 19.24 12.11
CA ALA A 74 -8.45 18.69 11.30
C ALA A 74 -9.59 18.28 12.25
N PRO A 75 -10.82 18.78 12.06
CA PRO A 75 -11.95 18.42 12.91
C PRO A 75 -12.19 16.91 12.84
N GLU A 76 -12.46 16.29 14.00
CA GLU A 76 -12.96 14.92 14.04
C GLU A 76 -14.27 14.88 13.25
N LEU A 77 -14.32 14.05 12.20
CA LEU A 77 -15.58 13.80 11.50
C LEU A 77 -16.52 13.05 12.45
N PRO A 78 -17.82 13.40 12.49
CA PRO A 78 -18.81 12.62 13.22
C PRO A 78 -18.76 11.15 12.82
N ASP A 79 -19.02 10.25 13.77
CA ASP A 79 -19.06 8.81 13.51
C ASP A 79 -20.00 8.49 12.32
N GLY A 80 -19.45 7.91 11.27
CA GLY A 80 -20.18 7.49 10.07
C GLY A 80 -20.14 8.46 8.89
N GLU A 81 -19.52 9.64 9.03
CA GLU A 81 -19.27 10.53 7.90
C GLU A 81 -17.90 10.27 7.25
N GLU A 82 -17.92 9.88 5.97
CA GLU A 82 -16.71 9.84 5.15
C GLU A 82 -16.33 11.27 4.72
N PRO A 83 -15.04 11.62 4.70
CA PRO A 83 -14.60 12.93 4.21
C PRO A 83 -15.14 13.17 2.79
N ALA A 84 -15.68 14.37 2.54
CA ALA A 84 -16.15 14.79 1.22
C ALA A 84 -15.05 14.64 0.14
N ASP A 85 -13.80 14.84 0.54
CA ASP A 85 -12.63 14.52 -0.27
C ASP A 85 -11.80 13.43 0.41
N ARG A 86 -11.86 12.21 -0.13
CA ARG A 86 -11.09 11.03 0.31
C ARG A 86 -9.58 11.22 0.19
N TYR A 87 -9.13 12.30 -0.45
CA TYR A 87 -7.72 12.63 -0.65
C TYR A 87 -7.29 13.89 0.10
N ALA A 88 -8.15 14.50 0.91
CA ALA A 88 -7.83 15.71 1.67
C ALA A 88 -6.57 15.54 2.54
N GLN A 89 -6.33 14.33 3.07
CA GLN A 89 -5.14 14.06 3.90
C GLN A 89 -3.81 14.27 3.15
N TRP A 90 -3.81 14.25 1.82
CA TRP A 90 -2.61 14.46 1.02
C TRP A 90 -2.21 15.93 0.90
N GLN A 91 -3.09 16.89 1.23
CA GLN A 91 -2.80 18.33 1.13
C GLN A 91 -2.22 18.74 -0.24
N GLY A 92 -2.66 18.09 -1.32
CA GLY A 92 -2.15 18.31 -2.68
C GLY A 92 -0.82 17.61 -3.02
N PHE A 93 -0.16 16.96 -2.07
CA PHE A 93 1.13 16.26 -2.27
C PHE A 93 1.00 14.85 -2.86
N ARG A 94 -0.23 14.36 -3.14
CA ARG A 94 -0.43 12.99 -3.66
C ARG A 94 0.38 12.78 -4.94
N PRO A 95 1.28 11.78 -5.00
CA PRO A 95 2.13 11.59 -6.16
C PRO A 95 1.30 11.16 -7.37
N LYS A 96 1.71 11.61 -8.56
CA LYS A 96 1.25 11.02 -9.82
C LYS A 96 2.09 9.77 -10.08
N LEU A 97 1.44 8.62 -10.25
CA LEU A 97 2.18 7.37 -10.44
C LEU A 97 2.69 7.16 -11.87
N GLY A 98 2.01 7.73 -12.87
CA GLY A 98 2.34 7.47 -14.27
C GLY A 98 2.05 6.02 -14.68
N GLY A 99 2.81 5.51 -15.65
CA GLY A 99 2.81 4.09 -16.03
C GLY A 99 3.64 3.21 -15.08
N GLY A 100 3.95 1.98 -15.50
CA GLY A 100 4.79 1.06 -14.70
C GLY A 100 4.05 0.33 -13.59
N GLU A 101 2.74 0.14 -13.75
CA GLU A 101 1.99 -0.79 -12.94
C GLU A 101 2.38 -2.23 -13.28
N GLU A 102 2.50 -3.08 -12.25
CA GLU A 102 2.72 -4.51 -12.40
C GLU A 102 1.72 -5.30 -11.57
N GLN A 103 1.09 -6.33 -12.16
CA GLN A 103 0.24 -7.27 -11.44
C GLN A 103 1.06 -8.42 -10.89
N VAL A 104 1.04 -8.61 -9.58
CA VAL A 104 1.77 -9.70 -8.93
C VAL A 104 1.08 -11.02 -9.28
N LEU A 105 1.81 -11.90 -9.96
CA LEU A 105 1.38 -13.25 -10.28
C LEU A 105 1.73 -14.18 -9.12
N MET A 106 0.78 -15.01 -8.70
CA MET A 106 0.92 -15.85 -7.52
C MET A 106 0.18 -17.17 -7.69
N GLU A 107 0.72 -18.24 -7.13
CA GLU A 107 0.05 -19.52 -6.90
C GLU A 107 -0.40 -19.68 -5.44
N PRO A 108 -1.32 -20.61 -5.12
CA PRO A 108 -1.69 -20.88 -3.73
C PRO A 108 -0.46 -21.19 -2.87
N GLY A 109 -0.32 -20.46 -1.76
CA GLY A 109 0.83 -20.56 -0.86
C GLY A 109 1.88 -19.46 -1.06
N ASP A 110 1.91 -18.79 -2.22
CA ASP A 110 2.82 -17.67 -2.44
C ASP A 110 2.50 -16.49 -1.51
N VAL A 111 3.55 -15.76 -1.15
CA VAL A 111 3.49 -14.62 -0.24
C VAL A 111 4.02 -13.37 -0.93
N VAL A 112 3.21 -12.32 -0.95
CA VAL A 112 3.64 -10.97 -1.29
C VAL A 112 3.86 -10.17 -0.01
N ILE A 113 5.01 -9.50 0.08
CA ILE A 113 5.34 -8.57 1.16
C ILE A 113 5.52 -7.20 0.53
N ALA A 114 4.74 -6.21 0.98
CA ALA A 114 4.80 -4.85 0.48
C ALA A 114 4.94 -3.86 1.63
N HIS A 115 5.81 -2.86 1.44
CA HIS A 115 5.85 -1.73 2.36
C HIS A 115 4.50 -1.01 2.36
N GLN A 116 4.00 -0.55 3.51
CA GLN A 116 2.68 0.12 3.61
C GLN A 116 2.54 1.38 2.72
N LYS A 117 3.67 1.95 2.27
CA LYS A 117 3.70 3.09 1.35
C LYS A 117 3.67 2.68 -0.11
N MET A 118 3.70 1.39 -0.43
CA MET A 118 3.59 0.90 -1.80
C MET A 118 2.22 1.26 -2.36
N PRO A 119 2.15 2.09 -3.41
CA PRO A 119 0.91 2.30 -4.11
C PRO A 119 0.45 0.98 -4.72
N HIS A 120 -0.81 0.65 -4.52
CA HIS A 120 -1.39 -0.56 -5.03
C HIS A 120 -2.89 -0.41 -5.29
N ARG A 121 -3.43 -1.32 -6.08
CA ARG A 121 -4.86 -1.49 -6.29
C ARG A 121 -5.20 -2.95 -6.50
N ILE A 122 -6.48 -3.25 -6.46
CA ILE A 122 -6.97 -4.57 -6.87
C ILE A 122 -7.30 -4.54 -8.35
N SER A 123 -6.81 -5.52 -9.09
CA SER A 123 -7.12 -5.66 -10.52
C SER A 123 -8.54 -6.21 -10.71
N PRO A 124 -9.16 -6.02 -11.89
CA PRO A 124 -10.35 -6.75 -12.28
C PRO A 124 -10.13 -8.26 -12.17
N ASN A 125 -11.22 -9.02 -11.96
CA ASN A 125 -11.17 -10.48 -12.03
C ASN A 125 -12.00 -10.95 -13.22
N ARG A 126 -11.35 -11.11 -14.37
CA ARG A 126 -11.92 -11.59 -15.62
C ARG A 126 -11.89 -13.12 -15.73
N SER A 127 -11.34 -13.82 -14.74
CA SER A 127 -11.33 -15.28 -14.69
C SER A 127 -12.70 -15.83 -14.28
N PRO A 128 -13.00 -17.11 -14.55
CA PRO A 128 -14.22 -17.75 -14.06
C PRO A 128 -14.19 -18.13 -12.57
N HIS A 129 -13.08 -17.86 -11.86
CA HIS A 129 -12.88 -18.31 -10.48
C HIS A 129 -12.90 -17.15 -9.48
N ILE A 130 -13.36 -17.40 -8.26
CA ILE A 130 -13.24 -16.43 -7.16
C ILE A 130 -11.77 -16.41 -6.70
N ARG A 131 -11.18 -15.23 -6.59
CA ARG A 131 -9.82 -15.06 -6.05
C ARG A 131 -9.85 -14.93 -4.53
N TYR A 132 -9.13 -15.81 -3.86
CA TYR A 132 -8.97 -15.87 -2.41
C TYR A 132 -7.57 -15.40 -2.01
N GLN A 133 -7.51 -14.51 -1.03
CA GLN A 133 -6.28 -13.97 -0.48
C GLN A 133 -6.52 -13.62 0.98
N CYS A 134 -5.53 -13.94 1.82
CA CYS A 134 -5.49 -13.52 3.22
C CYS A 134 -4.46 -12.39 3.37
N TYR A 135 -4.79 -11.35 4.14
CA TYR A 135 -3.88 -10.24 4.40
C TYR A 135 -3.62 -10.09 5.89
N PHE A 136 -2.35 -9.90 6.23
CA PHE A 136 -1.87 -9.54 7.55
C PHE A 136 -1.19 -8.16 7.48
N ARG A 137 -1.36 -7.38 8.54
CA ARG A 137 -0.70 -6.08 8.70
C ARG A 137 0.27 -6.20 9.85
N LEU A 138 1.56 -6.12 9.54
CA LEU A 138 2.63 -6.32 10.52
C LEU A 138 3.19 -4.99 10.99
N SER A 139 3.43 -4.91 12.29
CA SER A 139 4.05 -3.78 12.98
C SER A 139 4.94 -4.30 14.10
N SER A 140 6.00 -3.57 14.43
CA SER A 140 6.74 -3.84 15.68
C SER A 140 5.91 -3.40 16.88
N GLY A 141 6.17 -3.98 18.06
CA GLY A 141 5.58 -3.49 19.32
C GLY A 141 5.93 -2.04 19.66
N GLN A 142 6.96 -1.49 19.00
CA GLN A 142 7.38 -0.09 19.12
C GLN A 142 6.70 0.83 18.08
N HIS A 143 5.91 0.30 17.15
CA HIS A 143 5.22 1.13 16.16
C HIS A 143 4.23 2.08 16.85
N ARG A 144 4.30 3.36 16.49
CA ARG A 144 3.42 4.43 16.99
C ARG A 144 2.79 5.14 15.80
N PRO A 145 1.61 4.71 15.33
CA PRO A 145 0.97 5.30 14.14
C PRO A 145 0.80 6.81 14.21
N ASN A 146 0.47 7.34 15.39
CA ASN A 146 0.24 8.76 15.65
C ASN A 146 1.52 9.52 16.06
N GLY A 147 2.67 8.84 16.12
CA GLY A 147 3.95 9.48 16.37
C GLY A 147 4.52 10.19 15.14
N PRO A 148 5.70 10.83 15.30
CA PRO A 148 6.46 11.37 14.18
C PRO A 148 6.64 10.33 13.07
N LEU A 149 6.58 10.77 11.82
CA LEU A 149 6.91 9.91 10.70
C LEU A 149 8.44 9.76 10.67
N GLY A 150 8.93 8.56 10.98
CA GLY A 150 10.35 8.23 10.81
C GLY A 150 10.73 8.04 9.34
N GLY A 151 11.98 7.65 9.10
CA GLY A 151 12.46 7.25 7.79
C GLY A 151 11.70 6.05 7.22
N LEU A 152 11.71 5.95 5.89
CA LEU A 152 11.01 4.91 5.13
C LEU A 152 11.35 3.49 5.62
N TRP A 153 12.62 3.26 5.97
CA TRP A 153 13.16 1.95 6.36
C TRP A 153 13.44 1.82 7.86
N ASP A 154 12.97 2.77 8.69
CA ASP A 154 13.15 2.69 10.14
C ASP A 154 12.49 1.42 10.71
N GLY A 155 13.28 0.61 11.43
CA GLY A 155 12.89 -0.69 11.95
C GLY A 155 13.10 -1.85 10.97
N PHE A 156 13.76 -1.61 9.84
CA PHE A 156 14.14 -2.61 8.84
C PHE A 156 15.65 -2.66 8.60
N GLU A 157 16.44 -2.37 9.63
CA GLU A 157 17.90 -2.27 9.52
C GLU A 157 18.52 -3.56 8.97
N GLY A 158 17.93 -4.73 9.30
CA GLY A 158 18.35 -6.02 8.75
C GLY A 158 17.97 -6.30 7.29
N MET A 159 17.16 -5.44 6.66
CA MET A 159 16.82 -5.51 5.22
C MET A 159 17.59 -4.50 4.38
N LEU A 160 18.26 -3.54 5.00
CA LEU A 160 19.19 -2.67 4.29
C LEU A 160 20.41 -3.53 3.94
N ALA A 161 20.61 -3.80 2.65
CA ALA A 161 21.78 -4.54 2.22
C ALA A 161 23.04 -3.85 2.77
N ASP A 162 23.90 -4.61 3.45
CA ASP A 162 25.27 -4.18 3.64
C ASP A 162 25.90 -4.08 2.24
N PRO A 163 26.33 -2.90 1.78
CA PRO A 163 26.95 -2.75 0.46
C PRO A 163 28.20 -3.63 0.28
N MET A 164 28.70 -4.28 1.34
CA MET A 164 29.87 -5.16 1.33
C MET A 164 29.54 -6.67 1.27
N SER A 165 28.28 -7.10 1.33
CA SER A 165 27.90 -8.52 1.30
C SER A 165 27.48 -8.99 -0.09
N VAL A 166 28.35 -8.81 -1.09
CA VAL A 166 28.33 -9.70 -2.25
C VAL A 166 29.06 -10.98 -1.83
N CYS A 167 28.30 -12.05 -1.61
CA CYS A 167 28.87 -13.39 -1.47
C CYS A 167 29.69 -13.67 -2.73
N GLU A 168 31.01 -13.79 -2.59
CA GLU A 168 31.83 -14.44 -3.62
C GLU A 168 31.31 -15.87 -3.77
N ALA A 169 30.84 -16.19 -4.97
CA ALA A 169 30.51 -17.56 -5.32
C ALA A 169 31.83 -18.26 -5.65
N ASP A 170 32.22 -19.22 -4.79
CA ASP A 170 33.20 -20.26 -5.09
C ASP A 170 32.65 -21.27 -6.12
#